data_AF-A0A453GXB5-F1
#
_entry.id   AF-A0A453GXB5-F1
#
_cell.length_a   1.000
_cell.length_b   1.000
_cell.length_c   1.000
_cell.angle_alpha   90.00
_cell.angle_beta   90.00
_cell.angle_gamma   90.00
#
_symmetry.space_group_name_H-M   'P 1'
#
loop_
_entity.id
_entity.type
_entity.pdbx_description
1 polymer ?
#
loop_
_entity_poly.entity_id
_entity_poly.type
_entity_poly.pdbx_seq_one_letter_code
_entity_poly.pdbx_strand_id
1 'polypeptide(L)'
;VATSERPPEKVMQTAVVGTLGELTYRLNLNGFPGDGWAFSYFAEIEESVVPETRKFKLFIPGLPDVSKATVDVGENAPGKLRLYQPGYYNVSLPFVLSFAFRKTNDSSRGPILNAFEIYKYVEIEPGSPDALAMASLASRYTSLGDWANEGGDPCWPSPWSWVRCSSEPQLRVVSINLSGKNLTGGVPPELVALSFLAEM
;
A
#
# COMPACT_ATOMS: atom_id res chain seq x y z
N VAL A 1 3.94 8.64 11.16
CA VAL A 1 4.78 8.48 9.96
C VAL A 1 6.07 9.21 10.22
N ALA A 2 7.19 8.49 10.28
CA ALA A 2 8.49 9.13 10.47
C ALA A 2 8.73 10.11 9.31
N THR A 3 9.30 11.27 9.59
CA THR A 3 9.61 12.33 8.61
C THR A 3 10.64 11.94 7.53
N SER A 4 11.01 10.66 7.46
CA SER A 4 12.08 10.12 6.62
C SER A 4 11.65 9.00 5.66
N GLU A 5 10.39 8.54 5.67
CA GLU A 5 9.95 7.57 4.67
C GLU A 5 9.75 8.27 3.33
N ARG A 6 10.59 7.90 2.37
CA ARG A 6 10.47 8.32 0.97
C ARG A 6 10.14 7.09 0.13
N PRO A 7 9.31 7.23 -0.92
CA PRO A 7 9.09 6.14 -1.86
C PRO A 7 10.44 5.71 -2.46
N PRO A 8 10.60 4.40 -2.80
CA PRO A 8 11.81 3.92 -3.45
C PRO A 8 12.10 4.73 -4.72
N GLU A 9 13.36 5.10 -4.92
CA GLU A 9 13.76 5.96 -6.05
C GLU A 9 13.33 5.38 -7.41
N LYS A 10 13.43 4.06 -7.58
CA LYS A 10 13.01 3.35 -8.79
C LYS A 10 11.54 3.60 -9.15
N VAL A 11 10.67 3.71 -8.15
CA VAL A 11 9.24 4.03 -8.37
C VAL A 11 9.11 5.42 -8.94
N MET A 12 9.86 6.40 -8.40
CA MET A 12 9.83 7.79 -8.86
C MET A 12 10.52 8.01 -10.21
N GLN A 13 11.29 7.04 -10.70
CA GLN A 13 11.88 7.05 -12.05
C GLN A 13 10.92 6.51 -13.13
N THR A 14 9.76 6.00 -12.73
CA THR A 14 8.73 5.48 -13.64
C THR A 14 7.41 6.20 -13.43
N ALA A 15 6.59 6.31 -14.47
CA ALA A 15 5.24 6.87 -14.34
C ALA A 15 4.31 6.40 -15.46
N VAL A 16 3.01 6.51 -15.21
CA VAL A 16 1.99 6.50 -16.25
C VAL A 16 1.69 7.95 -16.65
N VAL A 17 1.66 8.24 -17.95
CA VAL A 17 1.41 9.59 -18.48
C VAL A 17 0.13 9.60 -19.31
N GLY A 18 -0.80 10.49 -18.95
CA GLY A 18 -2.06 10.68 -19.67
C GLY A 18 -1.87 11.60 -20.86
N THR A 19 -1.32 11.10 -21.97
CA THR A 19 -1.00 11.89 -23.17
C THR A 19 -2.22 12.56 -23.81
N LEU A 20 -3.40 11.98 -23.63
CA LEU A 20 -4.69 12.54 -24.08
C LEU A 20 -5.33 13.50 -23.05
N GLY A 21 -4.59 13.88 -22.00
CA GLY A 21 -5.06 14.80 -20.97
C GLY A 21 -5.83 14.15 -19.83
N GLU A 22 -5.93 12.83 -19.77
CA GLU A 22 -6.60 12.11 -18.68
C GLU A 22 -5.88 10.80 -18.34
N LEU A 23 -5.93 10.40 -17.06
CA LEU A 23 -5.70 9.05 -16.57
C LEU A 23 -6.91 8.61 -15.78
N THR A 24 -7.42 7.40 -16.02
CA THR A 24 -8.61 6.87 -15.32
C THR A 24 -8.29 5.51 -14.73
N TYR A 25 -8.73 5.30 -13.49
CA TYR A 25 -8.52 4.07 -12.75
C TYR A 25 -9.81 3.58 -12.10
N ARG A 26 -9.89 2.26 -11.93
CA ARG A 26 -10.92 1.58 -11.14
C ARG A 26 -10.23 0.51 -10.30
N LEU A 27 -10.28 0.64 -8.98
CA LEU A 27 -9.66 -0.26 -8.02
C LEU A 27 -10.73 -0.88 -7.13
N ASN A 28 -10.55 -2.16 -6.79
CA ASN A 28 -11.30 -2.82 -5.73
C ASN A 28 -10.44 -2.78 -4.46
N LEU A 29 -10.88 -2.04 -3.46
CA LEU A 29 -10.16 -1.82 -2.21
C LEU A 29 -10.63 -2.83 -1.16
N ASN A 30 -9.95 -3.97 -1.08
CA ASN A 30 -10.27 -4.97 -0.05
C ASN A 30 -10.18 -4.35 1.35
N GLY A 31 -11.18 -4.64 2.18
CA GLY A 31 -11.31 -4.04 3.51
C GLY A 31 -12.09 -2.72 3.56
N PHE A 32 -12.43 -2.09 2.42
CA PHE A 32 -13.33 -0.94 2.35
C PHE A 32 -14.79 -1.39 2.11
N PRO A 33 -15.83 -0.56 2.39
CA PRO A 33 -15.77 0.87 2.72
C PRO A 33 -15.17 1.15 4.10
N GLY A 34 -14.58 2.33 4.25
CA GLY A 34 -13.98 2.76 5.51
C GLY A 34 -13.13 4.01 5.35
N ASP A 35 -12.62 4.48 6.47
CA ASP A 35 -11.77 5.66 6.52
C ASP A 35 -10.29 5.28 6.47
N GLY A 36 -9.49 6.16 5.91
CA GLY A 36 -8.08 5.91 5.69
C GLY A 36 -7.31 7.17 5.32
N TRP A 37 -6.08 6.97 4.86
CA TRP A 37 -5.33 8.00 4.17
C TRP A 37 -4.99 7.56 2.74
N ALA A 38 -4.83 8.52 1.84
CA ALA A 38 -4.48 8.26 0.45
C ALA A 38 -3.45 9.28 -0.04
N PHE A 39 -2.39 8.81 -0.68
CA PHE A 39 -1.30 9.62 -1.19
C PHE A 39 -1.06 9.34 -2.66
N SER A 40 -0.86 10.40 -3.44
CA SER A 40 -0.34 10.28 -4.80
C SER A 40 1.11 10.74 -4.83
N TYR A 41 1.92 10.09 -5.64
CA TYR A 41 3.33 10.40 -5.79
C TYR A 41 3.59 10.83 -7.22
N PHE A 42 4.21 12.00 -7.36
CA PHE A 42 4.53 12.63 -8.63
C PHE A 42 6.00 13.02 -8.67
N ALA A 43 6.65 12.74 -9.79
CA ALA A 43 7.95 13.26 -10.14
C ALA A 43 8.03 13.40 -11.67
N GLU A 44 8.56 14.53 -12.15
CA GLU A 44 8.75 14.72 -13.58
C GLU A 44 9.86 13.79 -14.09
N ILE A 45 9.53 12.93 -15.05
CA ILE A 45 10.46 11.98 -15.67
C ILE A 45 10.82 12.39 -17.09
N GLU A 46 10.01 13.25 -17.70
CA GLU A 46 10.17 13.69 -19.08
C GLU A 46 11.03 14.95 -19.12
N GLU A 47 11.96 15.01 -20.07
CA GLU A 47 12.77 16.20 -20.31
C GLU A 47 12.06 17.08 -21.35
N SER A 48 12.08 18.38 -21.14
CA SER A 48 11.55 19.34 -22.10
C SER A 48 12.57 20.44 -22.36
N VAL A 49 12.75 20.77 -23.64
CA VAL A 49 13.63 21.85 -24.11
C VAL A 49 12.97 23.21 -23.91
N VAL A 50 11.63 23.25 -23.84
CA VAL A 50 10.83 24.46 -23.59
C VAL A 50 10.15 24.39 -22.22
N PRO A 51 9.91 25.54 -21.55
CA PRO A 51 9.12 25.56 -20.32
C PRO A 51 7.73 24.97 -20.55
N GLU A 52 7.46 23.84 -19.93
CA GLU A 52 6.17 23.16 -19.99
C GLU A 52 5.53 23.13 -18.60
N THR A 53 4.20 23.18 -18.56
CA THR A 53 3.42 23.10 -17.34
C THR A 53 2.71 21.76 -17.29
N ARG A 54 2.67 21.18 -16.08
CA ARG A 54 1.91 19.97 -15.81
C ARG A 54 0.97 20.21 -14.64
N LYS A 55 -0.22 20.70 -15.01
CA LYS A 55 -1.30 21.02 -14.11
C LYS A 55 -2.51 20.14 -14.40
N PHE A 56 -3.03 19.49 -13.37
CA PHE A 56 -4.17 18.60 -13.48
C PHE A 56 -4.93 18.53 -12.15
N LYS A 57 -6.13 17.96 -12.17
CA LYS A 57 -6.96 17.75 -10.99
C LYS A 57 -7.28 16.27 -10.82
N LEU A 58 -7.30 15.83 -9.57
CA LEU A 58 -7.86 14.55 -9.18
C LEU A 58 -9.38 14.67 -9.15
N PHE A 59 -10.09 13.67 -9.65
CA PHE A 59 -11.54 13.56 -9.63
C PHE A 59 -11.93 12.23 -9.03
N ILE A 60 -12.62 12.26 -7.90
CA ILE A 60 -13.22 11.07 -7.28
C ILE A 60 -14.72 11.31 -7.15
N PRO A 61 -15.57 10.52 -7.83
CA PRO A 61 -17.02 10.64 -7.72
C PRO A 61 -17.49 10.57 -6.25
N GLY A 62 -18.34 11.51 -5.84
CA GLY A 62 -18.84 11.58 -4.46
C GLY A 62 -17.90 12.25 -3.44
N LEU A 63 -16.66 12.61 -3.83
CA LEU A 63 -15.70 13.29 -2.95
C LEU A 63 -15.25 14.64 -3.56
N PRO A 64 -16.11 15.66 -3.51
CA PRO A 64 -15.81 16.96 -4.14
C PRO A 64 -14.66 17.70 -3.45
N ASP A 65 -14.48 17.56 -2.14
CA ASP A 65 -13.41 18.26 -1.42
C ASP A 65 -12.02 17.76 -1.79
N VAL A 66 -11.89 16.45 -2.03
CA VAL A 66 -10.68 15.85 -2.60
C VAL A 66 -10.46 16.33 -4.03
N SER A 67 -11.54 16.53 -4.80
CA SER A 67 -11.45 16.85 -6.22
C SER A 67 -11.17 18.33 -6.55
N LYS A 68 -11.05 19.21 -5.55
CA LYS A 68 -10.89 20.67 -5.75
C LYS A 68 -9.46 21.08 -6.10
N ALA A 69 -8.48 20.44 -5.47
CA ALA A 69 -7.09 20.87 -5.53
C ALA A 69 -6.48 20.65 -6.92
N THR A 70 -5.77 21.67 -7.41
CA THR A 70 -4.93 21.53 -8.60
C THR A 70 -3.58 20.98 -8.18
N VAL A 71 -3.15 19.91 -8.83
CA VAL A 71 -1.80 19.38 -8.77
C VAL A 71 -0.97 20.13 -9.81
N ASP A 72 0.00 20.91 -9.34
CA ASP A 72 1.03 21.53 -10.18
C ASP A 72 2.39 20.92 -9.86
N VAL A 73 2.86 20.02 -10.72
CA VAL A 73 4.13 19.31 -10.50
C VAL A 73 5.33 20.26 -10.63
N GLY A 74 5.27 21.22 -11.55
CA GLY A 74 6.37 22.14 -11.81
C GLY A 74 6.61 23.12 -10.67
N GLU A 75 5.52 23.60 -10.05
CA GLU A 75 5.59 24.48 -8.89
C GLU A 75 6.00 23.74 -7.61
N ASN A 76 5.42 22.55 -7.35
CA ASN A 76 5.63 21.84 -6.09
C ASN A 76 6.91 20.99 -6.07
N ALA A 77 7.41 20.56 -7.23
CA ALA A 77 8.62 19.76 -7.36
C ALA A 77 9.44 20.20 -8.59
N PRO A 78 10.06 21.40 -8.56
CA PRO A 78 10.75 21.97 -9.71
C PRO A 78 12.00 21.17 -10.08
N GLY A 79 11.96 20.57 -11.28
CA GLY A 79 13.05 19.79 -11.86
C GLY A 79 12.76 18.30 -11.98
N LYS A 80 13.67 17.57 -12.62
CA LYS A 80 13.52 16.13 -12.90
C LYS A 80 13.66 15.30 -11.62
N LEU A 81 12.86 14.23 -11.51
CA LEU A 81 12.89 13.24 -10.42
C LEU A 81 12.73 13.84 -9.01
N ARG A 82 12.12 15.03 -8.89
CA ARG A 82 11.81 15.61 -7.59
C ARG A 82 10.43 15.15 -7.14
N LEU A 83 10.36 14.74 -5.88
CA LEU A 83 9.16 14.19 -5.28
C LEU A 83 8.17 15.30 -4.93
N TYR A 84 6.95 15.16 -5.43
CA TYR A 84 5.75 15.80 -4.91
C TYR A 84 4.76 14.74 -4.41
N GLN A 85 4.27 14.89 -3.18
CA GLN A 85 3.43 13.91 -2.50
C GLN A 85 2.21 14.58 -1.84
N PRO A 86 1.19 14.97 -2.61
CA PRO A 86 -0.08 15.38 -2.04
C PRO A 86 -0.83 14.16 -1.50
N GLY A 87 -1.56 14.35 -0.40
CA GLY A 87 -2.39 13.32 0.18
C GLY A 87 -3.49 13.85 1.06
N TYR A 88 -4.40 12.96 1.42
CA TYR A 88 -5.56 13.23 2.25
C TYR A 88 -5.55 12.28 3.43
N TYR A 89 -5.61 12.85 4.63
CA TYR A 89 -5.86 12.14 5.88
C TYR A 89 -7.37 12.04 6.11
N ASN A 90 -7.82 10.98 6.78
CA ASN A 90 -9.23 10.79 7.15
C ASN A 90 -10.20 10.91 5.96
N VAL A 91 -9.87 10.23 4.85
CA VAL A 91 -10.76 10.14 3.68
C VAL A 91 -11.58 8.86 3.75
N SER A 92 -12.90 8.99 3.58
CA SER A 92 -13.81 7.86 3.48
C SER A 92 -13.85 7.36 2.05
N LEU A 93 -13.46 6.10 1.81
CA LEU A 93 -13.36 5.52 0.47
C LEU A 93 -14.33 4.35 0.29
N PRO A 94 -14.91 4.19 -0.91
CA PRO A 94 -15.75 3.04 -1.24
C PRO A 94 -14.91 1.78 -1.51
N PHE A 95 -15.55 0.60 -1.49
CA PHE A 95 -14.92 -0.64 -1.98
C PHE A 95 -14.49 -0.52 -3.45
N VAL A 96 -15.36 -0.03 -4.32
CA VAL A 96 -15.01 0.25 -5.72
C VAL A 96 -14.61 1.72 -5.85
N LEU A 97 -13.30 1.99 -5.81
CA LEU A 97 -12.78 3.33 -6.02
C LEU A 97 -12.53 3.57 -7.50
N SER A 98 -13.31 4.46 -8.10
CA SER A 98 -13.07 4.98 -9.45
C SER A 98 -12.57 6.42 -9.35
N PHE A 99 -11.49 6.76 -10.04
CA PHE A 99 -10.96 8.12 -10.04
C PHE A 99 -10.26 8.45 -11.35
N ALA A 100 -10.08 9.74 -11.60
CA ALA A 100 -9.35 10.22 -12.76
C ALA A 100 -8.46 11.40 -12.42
N PHE A 101 -7.31 11.51 -13.08
CA PHE A 101 -6.57 12.76 -13.16
C PHE A 101 -6.88 13.42 -14.50
N ARG A 102 -7.30 14.69 -14.51
CA ARG A 102 -7.57 15.42 -15.76
C ARG A 102 -6.78 16.71 -15.84
N LYS A 103 -6.17 16.90 -16.99
CA LYS A 103 -5.43 18.10 -17.40
C LYS A 103 -6.28 19.36 -17.22
N THR A 104 -5.69 20.44 -16.70
CA THR A 104 -6.33 21.77 -16.69
C THR A 104 -6.10 22.50 -18.01
N ASN A 105 -6.96 23.47 -18.33
CA ASN A 105 -6.88 24.22 -19.58
C ASN A 105 -5.57 25.00 -19.76
N ASP A 106 -4.93 25.39 -18.66
CA ASP A 106 -3.66 26.14 -18.63
C ASP A 106 -2.42 25.23 -18.55
N SER A 107 -2.59 23.91 -18.65
CA SER A 107 -1.49 22.94 -18.70
C SER A 107 -1.03 22.70 -20.14
N SER A 108 0.28 22.57 -20.39
CA SER A 108 0.77 22.11 -21.69
C SER A 108 0.78 20.58 -21.78
N ARG A 109 1.16 19.88 -20.71
CA ARG A 109 1.18 18.41 -20.64
C ARG A 109 -0.04 17.83 -19.94
N GLY A 110 -0.28 16.54 -20.19
CA GLY A 110 -1.28 15.75 -19.47
C GLY A 110 -0.83 15.32 -18.07
N PRO A 111 -1.69 14.68 -17.28
CA PRO A 111 -1.34 14.18 -15.95
C PRO A 111 -0.22 13.14 -15.99
N ILE A 112 0.53 13.06 -14.91
CA ILE A 112 1.55 12.04 -14.64
C ILE A 112 1.22 11.38 -13.30
N LEU A 113 1.50 10.10 -13.13
CA LEU A 113 1.35 9.39 -11.86
C LEU A 113 2.48 8.38 -11.71
N ASN A 114 3.31 8.52 -10.67
CA ASN A 114 4.40 7.58 -10.38
C ASN A 114 3.92 6.46 -9.47
N ALA A 115 3.19 6.79 -8.40
CA ALA A 115 2.57 5.83 -7.51
C ALA A 115 1.32 6.40 -6.83
N PHE A 116 0.50 5.51 -6.30
CA PHE A 116 -0.65 5.82 -5.49
C PHE A 116 -0.73 4.82 -4.35
N GLU A 117 -0.89 5.32 -3.12
CA GLU A 117 -1.01 4.49 -1.93
C GLU A 117 -2.31 4.82 -1.20
N ILE A 118 -2.97 3.77 -0.72
CA ILE A 118 -4.19 3.86 0.07
C ILE A 118 -3.99 2.96 1.26
N TYR A 119 -4.29 3.47 2.44
CA TYR A 119 -4.27 2.66 3.65
C TYR A 119 -5.56 2.89 4.41
N LYS A 120 -6.05 1.83 5.03
CA LYS A 120 -7.24 1.85 5.87
C LYS A 120 -6.84 2.07 7.32
N TYR A 121 -7.62 2.85 8.05
CA TYR A 121 -7.54 2.83 9.51
C TYR A 121 -8.12 1.53 10.05
N VAL A 122 -7.35 0.88 10.91
CA VAL A 122 -7.75 -0.31 11.63
C VAL A 122 -7.67 -0.02 13.12
N GLU A 123 -8.60 -0.58 13.89
CA GLU A 123 -8.55 -0.48 15.35
C GLU A 123 -7.33 -1.25 15.87
N ILE A 124 -6.73 -0.73 16.93
CA ILE A 124 -5.63 -1.40 17.60
C ILE A 124 -6.25 -2.47 18.50
N GLU A 125 -6.22 -3.70 18.03
CA GLU A 125 -6.66 -4.87 18.79
C GLU A 125 -5.49 -5.52 19.55
N PRO A 126 -5.76 -6.19 20.69
CA PRO A 126 -4.81 -7.15 21.25
C PRO A 126 -4.51 -8.21 20.18
N GLY A 127 -3.23 -8.43 19.89
CA GLY A 127 -2.81 -9.44 18.90
C GLY A 127 -3.37 -10.83 19.21
N SER A 128 -3.37 -11.69 18.19
CA SER A 128 -3.64 -13.12 18.34
C SER A 128 -2.80 -13.69 19.49
N PRO A 129 -3.37 -14.56 20.35
CA PRO A 129 -2.57 -15.12 21.44
C PRO A 129 -1.48 -16.08 20.94
N ASP A 130 -1.54 -16.44 19.65
CA ASP A 130 -0.56 -17.28 18.97
C ASP A 130 0.67 -16.47 18.49
N ALA A 131 0.64 -15.13 18.59
CA ALA A 131 1.69 -14.23 18.10
C ALA A 131 3.08 -14.55 18.63
N LEU A 132 3.21 -14.81 19.95
CA LEU A 132 4.51 -15.12 20.56
C LEU A 132 5.08 -16.45 20.04
N ALA A 133 4.23 -17.47 19.89
CA ALA A 133 4.65 -18.77 19.37
C ALA A 133 5.07 -18.65 17.89
N MET A 134 4.31 -17.91 17.10
CA MET A 134 4.60 -17.67 15.68
C MET A 134 5.84 -16.81 15.46
N ALA A 135 6.05 -15.76 16.26
CA ALA A 135 7.28 -14.98 16.23
C ALA A 135 8.51 -15.84 16.58
N SER A 136 8.39 -16.70 17.59
CA SER A 136 9.44 -17.66 17.96
C SER A 136 9.73 -18.65 16.83
N LEU A 137 8.69 -19.20 16.20
CA LEU A 137 8.80 -20.08 15.04
C LEU A 137 9.52 -19.39 13.87
N ALA A 138 9.07 -18.18 13.48
CA ALA A 138 9.64 -17.42 12.38
C ALA A 138 11.11 -17.05 12.64
N SER A 139 11.47 -16.74 13.89
CA SER A 139 12.85 -16.38 14.28
C SER A 139 13.88 -17.47 13.94
N ARG A 140 13.47 -18.74 13.89
CA ARG A 140 14.34 -19.88 13.52
C ARG A 140 14.78 -19.86 12.07
N TYR A 141 14.04 -19.15 11.22
CA TYR A 141 14.15 -19.23 9.77
C TYR A 141 14.41 -17.87 9.10
N THR A 142 14.79 -16.85 9.87
CA THR A 142 15.08 -15.48 9.37
C THR A 142 16.12 -15.45 8.26
N SER A 143 17.03 -16.43 8.20
CA SER A 143 18.04 -16.60 7.16
C SER A 143 17.56 -17.34 5.91
N LEU A 144 16.39 -17.99 5.93
CA LEU A 144 15.87 -18.81 4.84
C LEU A 144 14.99 -18.05 3.84
N GLY A 145 14.57 -16.84 4.17
CA GLY A 145 13.90 -15.94 3.22
C GLY A 145 12.95 -14.95 3.86
N ASP A 146 12.47 -14.02 3.04
CA ASP A 146 11.65 -12.87 3.49
C ASP A 146 10.31 -13.27 4.12
N TRP A 147 9.80 -14.46 3.80
CA TRP A 147 8.57 -15.01 4.41
C TRP A 147 8.68 -15.14 5.95
N ALA A 148 9.89 -15.40 6.48
CA ALA A 148 10.13 -15.49 7.91
C ALA A 148 10.32 -14.12 8.58
N ASN A 149 10.34 -13.04 7.79
CA ASN A 149 10.56 -11.67 8.24
C ASN A 149 9.30 -10.79 8.11
N GLU A 150 8.12 -11.36 7.82
CA GLU A 150 6.85 -10.61 7.73
C GLU A 150 6.51 -9.87 9.04
N GLY A 151 6.84 -10.46 10.19
CA GLY A 151 6.82 -9.80 11.50
C GLY A 151 5.43 -9.35 11.97
N GLY A 152 5.37 -8.81 13.19
CA GLY A 152 4.10 -8.39 13.79
C GLY A 152 3.22 -9.58 14.23
N ASP A 153 1.91 -9.37 14.25
CA ASP A 153 0.95 -10.41 14.57
C ASP A 153 0.68 -11.29 13.33
N PRO A 154 0.67 -12.63 13.45
CA PRO A 154 0.49 -13.54 12.32
C PRO A 154 -0.90 -13.50 11.69
N CYS A 155 -1.89 -12.92 12.37
CA CYS A 155 -3.29 -12.87 11.96
C CYS A 155 -3.83 -11.44 11.77
N TRP A 156 -3.20 -10.44 12.37
CA TRP A 156 -3.69 -9.05 12.42
C TRP A 156 -2.67 -8.04 11.88
N PRO A 157 -3.09 -7.01 11.12
CA PRO A 157 -4.43 -6.75 10.60
C PRO A 157 -4.81 -7.62 9.39
N SER A 158 -3.84 -8.35 8.86
CA SER A 158 -4.02 -9.34 7.80
C SER A 158 -3.11 -10.53 8.09
N PRO A 159 -3.54 -11.76 7.80
CA PRO A 159 -2.69 -12.92 8.00
C PRO A 159 -1.39 -12.84 7.22
N TRP A 160 -0.31 -13.41 7.77
CA TRP A 160 0.93 -13.62 7.02
C TRP A 160 0.69 -14.44 5.75
N SER A 161 1.52 -14.27 4.73
CA SER A 161 1.33 -14.88 3.41
C SER A 161 1.26 -16.41 3.42
N TRP A 162 1.82 -17.03 4.47
CA TRP A 162 1.91 -18.47 4.68
C TRP A 162 1.08 -18.97 5.87
N VAL A 163 0.19 -18.13 6.41
CA VAL A 163 -0.65 -18.44 7.57
C VAL A 163 -2.12 -18.19 7.20
N ARG A 164 -3.00 -19.09 7.67
CA ARG A 164 -4.44 -18.84 7.70
C ARG A 164 -4.92 -18.80 9.13
N CYS A 165 -5.75 -17.81 9.41
CA CYS A 165 -6.31 -17.61 10.73
C CYS A 165 -7.82 -17.88 10.74
N SER A 166 -8.34 -18.26 11.90
CA SER A 166 -9.78 -18.35 12.15
C SER A 166 -10.44 -16.98 11.97
N SER A 167 -11.77 -16.96 11.83
CA SER A 167 -12.55 -15.74 11.98
C SER A 167 -12.75 -15.38 13.46
N GLU A 168 -13.21 -14.14 13.70
CA GLU A 168 -13.66 -13.59 15.00
C GLU A 168 -14.44 -14.59 15.88
N PRO A 169 -14.37 -14.49 17.24
CA PRO A 169 -14.06 -13.29 18.05
C PRO A 169 -12.62 -13.18 18.60
N GLN A 170 -11.75 -14.16 18.35
CA GLN A 170 -10.32 -14.04 18.64
C GLN A 170 -9.55 -14.82 17.59
N LEU A 171 -8.70 -14.14 16.82
CA LEU A 171 -7.97 -14.76 15.71
C LEU A 171 -6.97 -15.79 16.24
N ARG A 172 -7.04 -16.99 15.67
CA ARG A 172 -6.16 -18.13 15.96
C ARG A 172 -5.53 -18.65 14.67
N VAL A 173 -4.29 -19.11 14.74
CA VAL A 173 -3.63 -19.79 13.62
C VAL A 173 -4.25 -21.17 13.45
N VAL A 174 -4.89 -21.40 12.30
CA VAL A 174 -5.56 -22.67 12.00
C VAL A 174 -4.84 -23.48 10.92
N SER A 175 -4.07 -22.81 10.07
CA SER A 175 -3.28 -23.47 9.04
C SER A 175 -2.00 -22.72 8.76
N ILE A 176 -0.93 -23.47 8.52
CA ILE A 176 0.38 -22.98 8.16
C ILE A 176 0.79 -23.64 6.85
N ASN A 177 1.40 -22.91 5.92
CA ASN A 177 1.91 -23.46 4.68
C ASN A 177 3.43 -23.24 4.56
N LEU A 178 4.20 -24.28 4.88
CA LEU A 178 5.67 -24.26 4.77
C LEU A 178 6.19 -24.96 3.51
N SER A 179 5.30 -25.31 2.58
CA SER A 179 5.68 -26.00 1.35
C SER A 179 6.63 -25.16 0.50
N GLY A 180 7.70 -25.78 0.00
CA GLY A 180 8.70 -25.12 -0.83
C GLY A 180 9.65 -24.16 -0.09
N LYS A 181 9.65 -24.14 1.25
CA LYS A 181 10.54 -23.26 2.05
C LYS A 181 11.90 -23.89 2.39
N ASN A 182 12.23 -25.05 1.81
CA ASN A 182 13.51 -25.78 2.01
C ASN A 182 13.87 -26.01 3.48
N LEU A 183 12.86 -26.24 4.33
CA LEU A 183 13.07 -26.50 5.75
C LEU A 183 13.71 -27.88 5.95
N THR A 184 14.71 -27.95 6.82
CA THR A 184 15.39 -29.18 7.23
C THR A 184 15.32 -29.35 8.74
N GLY A 185 15.32 -30.59 9.22
CA GLY A 185 15.33 -30.90 10.65
C GLY A 185 13.98 -31.43 11.15
N GLY A 186 13.85 -31.49 12.48
CA GLY A 186 12.63 -31.95 13.15
C GLY A 186 11.53 -30.88 13.20
N VAL A 187 10.32 -31.31 13.56
CA VAL A 187 9.16 -30.42 13.75
C VAL A 187 9.43 -29.49 14.95
N PRO A 188 9.38 -28.15 14.77
CA PRO A 188 9.60 -27.22 15.86
C PRO A 188 8.55 -27.34 16.97
N PRO A 189 8.94 -27.27 18.25
CA PRO A 189 8.00 -27.37 19.37
C PRO A 189 7.01 -26.20 19.43
N GLU A 190 7.31 -25.06 18.83
CA GLU A 190 6.39 -23.91 18.75
C GLU A 190 5.09 -24.26 18.04
N LEU A 191 5.12 -25.19 17.08
CA LEU A 191 3.92 -25.67 16.39
C LEU A 191 2.97 -26.41 17.34
N VAL A 192 3.52 -27.09 18.36
CA VAL A 192 2.71 -27.78 19.38
C VAL A 192 2.00 -26.78 20.31
N ALA A 193 2.52 -25.57 20.46
CA ALA A 193 1.88 -24.52 21.24
C ALA A 193 0.65 -23.90 20.54
N LEU A 194 0.48 -24.14 19.23
CA LEU A 194 -0.64 -23.63 18.44
C LEU A 194 -1.88 -24.53 18.61
N SER A 195 -2.63 -24.29 19.66
CA SER A 195 -3.78 -25.13 20.06
C SER A 195 -4.91 -25.29 19.03
N PHE A 196 -5.00 -24.40 18.04
CA PHE A 196 -6.01 -24.41 16.98
C PHE A 196 -5.46 -24.83 15.61
N LEU A 197 -4.18 -25.18 15.52
CA LEU A 197 -3.55 -25.60 14.28
C LEU A 197 -4.13 -26.94 13.82
N ALA A 198 -4.80 -26.93 12.66
CA ALA A 198 -5.45 -28.10 12.08
C ALA A 198 -4.70 -28.66 10.87
N GLU A 199 -4.02 -27.80 10.11
CA GLU A 199 -3.36 -28.17 8.85
C GLU A 199 -1.96 -27.53 8.74
N MET A 200 -1.00 -28.28 8.21
CA MET A 200 0.38 -27.86 7.94
C MET A 200 0.82 -28.24 6.52
#